data_AF-A0A957QK88-F1
#
_entry.id   AF-A0A957QK88-F1
#
_cell.length_a   1.000
_cell.length_b   1.000
_cell.length_c   1.000
_cell.angle_alpha   90.00
_cell.angle_beta   90.00
_cell.angle_gamma   90.00
#
_symmetry.space_group_name_H-M   'P 1'
#
loop_
_entity.id
_entity.type
_entity.pdbx_description
1 polymer ?
#
loop_
_entity_poly.entity_id
_entity_poly.type
_entity_poly.pdbx_seq_one_letter_code
_entity_poly.pdbx_strand_id
1 'polypeptide(L)'
;MIQRILGLTAYFLRNLYSSLSGAFHLLLAVFFALLFFKDAKPDADYYIIMVTVYGALAGFLLTLTITTRANRAENANWIVRLPSRVEYLVAVFLAALSITILLQLLVAGLGLRGGINDDLTFARVGEMPPIWLSVNILIIVLALH
;
A
#
# COMPACT_ATOMS: atom_id res chain seq x y z
N MET A 1 12.49 20.46 -6.76
CA MET A 1 11.44 19.94 -5.85
C MET A 1 11.11 18.47 -6.18
N ILE A 2 10.60 18.16 -7.38
CA ILE A 2 10.19 16.79 -7.77
C ILE A 2 11.32 15.73 -7.61
N GLN A 3 12.54 16.05 -8.03
CA GLN A 3 13.69 15.13 -7.91
C GLN A 3 14.00 14.73 -6.46
N ARG A 4 13.81 15.65 -5.51
CA ARG A 4 14.06 15.41 -4.08
C ARG A 4 12.95 14.54 -3.47
N ILE A 5 11.69 14.83 -3.82
CA ILE A 5 10.53 14.01 -3.42
C ILE A 5 10.69 12.58 -3.93
N LEU A 6 11.04 12.40 -5.21
CA LEU A 6 11.27 11.09 -5.80
C LEU A 6 12.45 10.36 -5.16
N GLY A 7 13.54 11.07 -4.87
CA GLY A 7 14.69 10.51 -4.15
C GLY A 7 14.33 10.00 -2.75
N LEU A 8 13.56 10.77 -1.98
CA LEU A 8 13.06 10.37 -0.66
C LEU A 8 12.08 9.19 -0.76
N THR A 9 11.17 9.23 -1.73
CA THR A 9 10.22 8.15 -1.99
C THR A 9 10.97 6.84 -2.28
N ALA A 10 11.95 6.88 -3.18
CA ALA A 10 12.80 5.74 -3.53
C ALA A 10 13.62 5.24 -2.32
N TYR A 11 14.13 6.16 -1.50
CA TYR A 11 14.84 5.81 -0.27
C TYR A 11 13.92 5.05 0.71
N PHE A 12 12.71 5.55 0.98
CA PHE A 12 11.75 4.87 1.86
C PHE A 12 11.34 3.50 1.31
N LEU A 13 11.08 3.41 0.00
CA LEU A 13 10.79 2.16 -0.69
C LEU A 13 11.91 1.13 -0.48
N ARG A 14 13.15 1.49 -0.85
CA ARG A 14 14.31 0.60 -0.74
C ARG A 14 14.52 0.15 0.71
N ASN A 15 14.46 1.08 1.66
CA ASN A 15 14.66 0.79 3.07
C ASN A 15 13.54 -0.10 3.65
N LEU A 16 12.31 0.04 3.17
CA LEU A 16 11.23 -0.84 3.59
C LEU A 16 11.43 -2.26 3.06
N TYR A 17 11.69 -2.42 1.75
CA TYR A 17 11.91 -3.73 1.13
C TYR A 17 13.09 -4.50 1.74
N SER A 18 14.17 -3.81 2.12
CA SER A 18 15.34 -4.43 2.72
C SER A 18 15.20 -4.68 4.23
N SER A 19 14.01 -4.54 4.81
CA SER A 19 13.81 -4.57 6.26
C SER A 19 12.80 -5.62 6.71
N LEU A 20 12.93 -6.01 7.98
CA LEU A 20 12.02 -6.97 8.61
C LEU A 20 10.55 -6.52 8.56
N SER A 21 10.27 -5.22 8.66
CA SER A 21 8.89 -4.73 8.55
C SER A 21 8.36 -4.87 7.12
N GLY A 22 9.18 -4.68 6.08
CA GLY A 22 8.76 -4.93 4.70
C GLY A 22 8.41 -6.40 4.48
N ALA A 23 9.26 -7.31 5.01
CA ALA A 23 8.98 -8.75 5.01
C ALA A 23 7.68 -9.07 5.76
N PHE A 24 7.43 -8.42 6.90
CA PHE A 24 6.18 -8.58 7.65
C PHE A 24 4.95 -8.19 6.83
N HIS A 25 4.98 -7.05 6.11
CA HIS A 25 3.84 -6.65 5.26
C HIS A 25 3.61 -7.62 4.09
N LEU A 26 4.68 -8.17 3.51
CA LEU A 26 4.59 -9.22 2.49
C LEU A 26 3.97 -10.51 3.06
N LEU A 27 4.42 -10.97 4.23
CA LEU A 27 3.85 -12.14 4.90
C LEU A 27 2.38 -11.90 5.26
N LEU A 28 2.04 -10.69 5.72
CA LEU A 28 0.67 -10.30 6.01
C LEU A 28 -0.21 -10.33 4.76
N ALA A 29 0.30 -9.88 3.60
CA ALA A 29 -0.39 -9.98 2.32
C ALA A 29 -0.72 -11.43 1.96
N VAL A 30 0.30 -12.30 2.02
CA VAL A 30 0.15 -13.73 1.70
C VAL A 30 -0.81 -14.40 2.69
N PHE A 31 -0.64 -14.13 3.99
CA PHE A 31 -1.52 -14.67 5.03
C PHE A 31 -2.96 -14.23 4.84
N PHE A 32 -3.20 -12.94 4.54
CA PHE A 32 -4.53 -12.43 4.26
C PHE A 32 -5.16 -13.14 3.06
N ALA A 33 -4.41 -13.29 1.96
CA ALA A 33 -4.91 -13.97 0.78
C ALA A 33 -5.26 -15.44 1.07
N LEU A 34 -4.42 -16.15 1.82
CA LEU A 34 -4.69 -17.54 2.24
C LEU A 34 -5.86 -17.65 3.22
N LEU A 35 -6.12 -16.65 4.04
CA LEU A 35 -7.22 -16.69 4.99
C LEU A 35 -8.57 -16.45 4.29
N PHE A 36 -8.63 -15.51 3.35
CA PHE A 36 -9.89 -15.02 2.77
C PHE A 36 -10.21 -15.56 1.37
N PHE A 37 -9.24 -16.16 0.65
CA PHE A 37 -9.43 -16.63 -0.74
C PHE A 37 -9.02 -18.08 -1.01
N LYS A 38 -8.55 -18.84 -0.01
CA LYS A 38 -7.94 -20.17 -0.24
C LYS A 38 -8.90 -21.23 -0.80
N ASP A 39 -10.14 -21.28 -0.31
CA ASP A 39 -11.05 -22.41 -0.58
C ASP A 39 -12.38 -21.98 -1.24
N ALA A 40 -12.54 -20.69 -1.57
CA ALA A 40 -13.76 -20.14 -2.16
C ALA A 40 -13.46 -19.55 -3.55
N LYS A 41 -14.41 -19.72 -4.48
CA LYS A 41 -14.53 -18.83 -5.64
C LYS A 41 -15.36 -17.63 -5.19
N PRO A 42 -14.74 -16.53 -4.76
CA PRO A 42 -15.49 -15.37 -4.35
C PRO A 42 -16.31 -14.85 -5.53
N ASP A 43 -17.47 -14.28 -5.21
CA ASP A 43 -18.15 -13.35 -6.09
C ASP A 43 -17.30 -12.08 -6.28
N ALA A 44 -17.57 -11.35 -7.37
CA ALA A 44 -16.79 -10.16 -7.71
C ALA A 44 -16.85 -9.08 -6.61
N ASP A 45 -18.01 -8.93 -5.96
CA ASP A 45 -18.22 -7.93 -4.91
C ASP A 45 -17.40 -8.24 -3.66
N TYR A 46 -17.46 -9.48 -3.16
CA TYR A 46 -16.62 -9.92 -2.05
C TYR A 46 -15.12 -9.74 -2.36
N TYR A 47 -14.69 -10.09 -3.57
CA TYR A 47 -13.30 -9.93 -3.98
C TYR A 47 -12.86 -8.46 -3.95
N ILE A 48 -13.64 -7.56 -4.55
CA ILE A 48 -13.34 -6.11 -4.57
C ILE A 48 -13.28 -5.58 -3.14
N ILE A 49 -14.24 -5.93 -2.30
CA ILE A 49 -14.33 -5.48 -0.91
C ILE A 49 -13.11 -5.96 -0.12
N MET A 50 -12.78 -7.25 -0.17
CA MET A 50 -11.69 -7.81 0.63
C MET A 50 -10.32 -7.26 0.22
N VAL A 51 -10.07 -7.07 -1.08
CA VAL A 51 -8.85 -6.41 -1.56
C VAL A 51 -8.82 -4.94 -1.11
N THR A 52 -9.96 -4.26 -1.10
CA THR A 52 -10.07 -2.87 -0.62
C THR A 52 -9.81 -2.77 0.88
N VAL A 53 -10.39 -3.66 1.68
CA VAL A 53 -10.19 -3.74 3.14
C VAL A 53 -8.72 -3.99 3.46
N TYR A 54 -8.09 -4.94 2.76
CA TYR A 54 -6.66 -5.16 2.90
C TYR A 54 -5.85 -3.90 2.55
N GLY A 55 -6.17 -3.23 1.45
CA GLY A 55 -5.53 -1.97 1.04
C GLY A 55 -5.63 -0.89 2.10
N ALA A 56 -6.81 -0.70 2.69
CA ALA A 56 -7.00 0.24 3.80
C ALA A 56 -6.10 -0.09 4.99
N LEU A 57 -6.13 -1.35 5.46
CA LEU A 57 -5.32 -1.79 6.61
C LEU A 57 -3.82 -1.66 6.32
N ALA A 58 -3.36 -2.14 5.16
CA ALA A 58 -1.98 -2.06 4.74
C ALA A 58 -1.53 -0.61 4.56
N GLY A 59 -2.34 0.24 3.92
CA GLY A 59 -2.05 1.65 3.72
C GLY A 59 -1.89 2.41 5.02
N PHE A 60 -2.77 2.15 6.00
CA PHE A 60 -2.64 2.73 7.33
C PHE A 60 -1.32 2.31 8.01
N LEU A 61 -1.06 1.01 8.10
CA LEU A 61 0.13 0.45 8.76
C LEU A 61 1.45 0.86 8.09
N LEU A 62 1.47 0.87 6.75
CA LEU A 62 2.62 1.31 5.96
C LEU A 62 2.92 2.78 6.18
N THR A 63 1.88 3.62 6.22
CA THR A 63 2.03 5.05 6.49
C THR A 63 2.66 5.26 7.86
N LEU A 64 2.14 4.64 8.92
CA LEU A 64 2.75 4.71 10.26
C LEU A 64 4.20 4.19 10.28
N THR A 65 4.47 3.08 9.58
CA THR A 65 5.81 2.48 9.51
C THR A 65 6.80 3.40 8.81
N ILE A 66 6.40 4.03 7.70
CA ILE A 66 7.25 4.94 6.95
C ILE A 66 7.43 6.25 7.73
N THR A 67 6.37 6.82 8.29
CA THR A 67 6.43 8.05 9.09
C THR A 67 7.33 7.88 10.32
N THR A 68 7.22 6.77 11.05
CA THR A 68 8.09 6.51 12.22
C THR A 68 9.56 6.36 11.84
N ARG A 69 9.86 5.68 10.74
CA ARG A 69 11.23 5.56 10.22
C ARG A 69 11.77 6.90 9.75
N ALA A 70 10.93 7.65 9.08
CA ALA A 70 11.28 8.94 8.53
C ALA A 70 11.53 9.94 9.69
N ASN A 71 10.74 9.92 10.77
CA ASN A 71 10.98 10.72 11.98
C ASN A 71 12.27 10.31 12.72
N ARG A 72 12.63 9.02 12.69
CA ARG A 72 13.93 8.56 13.22
C ARG A 72 15.10 9.01 12.32
N ALA A 73 14.87 9.07 11.01
CA ALA A 73 15.82 9.50 10.01
C ALA A 73 15.95 11.03 9.94
N GLU A 74 15.02 11.80 10.51
CA GLU A 74 15.14 13.25 10.71
C GLU A 74 16.39 13.64 11.52
N ASN A 75 16.96 12.75 12.33
CA ASN A 75 18.22 13.01 13.04
C ASN A 75 19.47 12.79 12.17
N ALA A 76 19.31 12.36 10.92
CA ALA A 76 20.42 12.14 10.01
C ALA A 76 20.68 13.41 9.16
N ASN A 77 21.92 13.90 9.16
CA ASN A 77 22.33 15.21 8.60
C ASN A 77 21.91 15.54 7.14
N TRP A 78 21.52 14.54 6.37
CA TRP A 78 21.09 14.62 4.97
C TRP A 78 19.57 14.84 4.82
N ILE A 79 18.79 14.52 5.87
CA ILE A 79 17.33 14.73 5.96
C ILE A 79 17.01 15.97 6.81
N VAL A 80 17.82 16.28 7.84
CA VAL A 80 17.74 17.53 8.66
C VAL A 80 17.70 18.81 7.80
N ARG A 81 18.28 18.77 6.59
CA ARG A 81 18.40 19.91 5.68
C ARG A 81 17.22 20.07 4.71
N LEU A 82 16.12 19.33 4.89
CA LEU A 82 14.90 19.52 4.09
C LEU A 82 14.24 20.87 4.46
N PRO A 83 14.17 21.84 3.52
CA PRO A 83 13.64 23.17 3.81
C PRO A 83 12.10 23.21 3.91
N SER A 84 11.39 22.10 3.60
CA SER A 84 9.93 22.06 3.56
C SER A 84 9.33 20.75 4.09
N ARG A 85 8.45 20.89 5.10
CA ARG A 85 7.61 19.82 5.65
C ARG A 85 6.71 19.17 4.60
N VAL A 86 6.33 19.93 3.57
CA VAL A 86 5.45 19.46 2.48
C VAL A 86 6.15 18.42 1.61
N GLU A 87 7.43 18.62 1.28
CA GLU A 87 8.19 17.67 0.46
C GLU A 87 8.29 16.29 1.12
N TYR A 88 8.42 16.29 2.44
CA TYR A 88 8.50 15.09 3.25
C TYR A 88 7.14 14.37 3.32
N LEU A 89 6.05 15.08 3.63
CA LEU A 89 4.71 14.49 3.67
C LEU A 89 4.32 13.89 2.32
N VAL A 90 4.64 14.57 1.22
CA VAL A 90 4.39 14.06 -0.13
C VAL A 90 5.22 12.80 -0.42
N ALA A 91 6.48 12.75 0.01
CA ALA A 91 7.32 11.57 -0.18
C ALA A 91 6.83 10.36 0.62
N VAL A 92 6.39 10.57 1.87
CA VAL A 92 5.78 9.51 2.70
C VAL A 92 4.47 9.03 2.07
N PHE A 93 3.61 9.96 1.64
CA PHE A 93 2.36 9.64 0.95
C PHE A 93 2.60 8.78 -0.30
N LEU A 94 3.50 9.21 -1.19
CA LEU A 94 3.80 8.49 -2.43
C LEU A 94 4.41 7.11 -2.16
N ALA A 95 5.29 7.00 -1.17
CA ALA A 95 5.88 5.71 -0.79
C ALA A 95 4.82 4.75 -0.24
N ALA A 96 4.01 5.21 0.71
CA ALA A 96 2.94 4.42 1.31
C ALA A 96 1.92 3.98 0.26
N LEU A 97 1.47 4.89 -0.61
CA LEU A 97 0.52 4.60 -1.68
C LEU A 97 1.07 3.56 -2.66
N SER A 98 2.32 3.75 -3.11
CA SER A 98 2.96 2.83 -4.06
C SER A 98 3.07 1.41 -3.50
N ILE A 99 3.50 1.27 -2.24
CA ILE A 99 3.65 -0.04 -1.61
C ILE A 99 2.28 -0.67 -1.36
N THR A 100 1.31 0.11 -0.91
CA THR A 100 -0.07 -0.37 -0.68
C THR A 100 -0.66 -0.94 -1.94
N ILE A 101 -0.52 -0.24 -3.08
CA ILE A 101 -0.98 -0.73 -4.38
C ILE A 101 -0.25 -2.02 -4.76
N LEU A 102 1.07 -2.09 -4.59
CA LEU A 102 1.83 -3.31 -4.91
C LEU A 102 1.38 -4.51 -4.06
N LEU A 103 1.12 -4.31 -2.77
CA LEU A 103 0.61 -5.36 -1.89
C LEU A 103 -0.85 -5.73 -2.22
N GLN A 104 -1.70 -4.76 -2.55
CA GLN A 104 -3.05 -5.04 -3.02
C GLN A 104 -3.04 -5.85 -4.33
N LEU A 105 -2.18 -5.50 -5.28
CA LEU A 105 -2.01 -6.27 -6.51
C LEU A 105 -1.52 -7.68 -6.24
N LEU A 106 -0.65 -7.88 -5.23
CA LEU A 106 -0.25 -9.19 -4.78
C LEU A 106 -1.45 -9.98 -4.21
N VAL A 107 -2.23 -9.38 -3.29
CA VAL A 107 -3.42 -10.04 -2.71
C VAL A 107 -4.46 -10.36 -3.79
N ALA A 108 -4.72 -9.42 -4.70
CA ALA A 108 -5.58 -9.58 -5.85
C ALA A 108 -5.11 -10.76 -6.73
N GLY A 109 -3.83 -10.75 -7.13
CA GLY A 109 -3.24 -11.81 -7.96
C GLY A 109 -3.26 -13.18 -7.28
N LEU A 110 -3.08 -13.24 -5.96
CA LEU A 110 -3.20 -14.48 -5.18
C LEU A 110 -4.65 -14.95 -5.06
N GLY A 111 -5.60 -14.03 -4.86
CA GLY A 111 -7.02 -14.34 -4.77
C GLY A 111 -7.61 -14.89 -6.08
N LEU A 112 -7.06 -14.47 -7.22
CA LEU A 112 -7.43 -15.00 -8.54
C LEU A 112 -7.07 -16.48 -8.74
N ARG A 113 -6.17 -17.06 -7.94
CA ARG A 113 -5.76 -18.47 -8.10
C ARG A 113 -6.91 -19.45 -7.84
N GLY A 114 -7.86 -19.11 -6.97
CA GLY A 114 -9.07 -19.90 -6.74
C GLY A 114 -10.10 -19.79 -7.86
N GLY A 115 -9.93 -18.84 -8.78
CA GLY A 115 -10.95 -18.39 -9.71
C GLY A 115 -11.96 -17.45 -9.05
N ILE A 116 -12.67 -16.68 -9.85
CA ILE A 116 -13.82 -15.87 -9.45
C ILE A 116 -15.02 -16.46 -10.20
N ASN A 117 -16.20 -16.50 -9.57
CA ASN A 117 -17.40 -16.97 -10.29
C ASN A 117 -17.62 -16.12 -11.55
N ASP A 118 -18.11 -16.72 -12.64
CA ASP A 118 -18.09 -16.28 -14.06
C ASP A 118 -18.62 -14.86 -14.41
N ASP A 119 -18.81 -13.97 -13.45
CA ASP A 119 -19.32 -12.60 -13.58
C ASP A 119 -18.24 -11.52 -13.81
N LEU A 120 -16.97 -11.91 -14.00
CA LEU A 120 -15.86 -10.96 -14.16
C LEU A 120 -15.82 -10.33 -15.55
N THR A 121 -16.77 -9.43 -15.80
CA THR A 121 -16.82 -8.62 -17.01
C THR A 121 -15.69 -7.58 -16.99
N PHE A 122 -15.17 -7.20 -18.17
CA PHE A 122 -14.17 -6.12 -18.29
C PHE A 122 -14.61 -4.81 -17.60
N ALA A 123 -15.91 -4.53 -17.55
CA ALA A 123 -16.48 -3.41 -16.81
C ALA A 123 -16.16 -3.48 -15.29
N ARG A 124 -16.39 -4.64 -14.66
CA ARG A 124 -16.09 -4.89 -13.24
C ARG A 124 -14.60 -4.74 -12.94
N VAL A 125 -13.72 -5.16 -13.86
CA VAL A 125 -12.26 -4.97 -13.72
C VAL A 125 -11.89 -3.49 -13.74
N GLY A 126 -12.54 -2.70 -14.62
CA GLY A 126 -12.32 -1.25 -14.71
C GLY A 126 -12.77 -0.47 -13.47
N GLU A 127 -13.73 -1.00 -12.71
CA GLU A 127 -14.24 -0.40 -11.46
C GLU A 127 -13.29 -0.60 -10.27
N MET A 128 -12.43 -1.62 -10.29
CA MET A 128 -11.59 -1.94 -9.14
C MET A 128 -10.54 -0.87 -8.82
N PRO A 129 -9.72 -0.38 -9.79
CA PRO A 129 -8.67 0.59 -9.49
C PRO A 129 -9.19 1.91 -8.89
N PRO A 130 -10.29 2.53 -9.39
CA PRO A 130 -10.87 3.71 -8.76
C PRO A 130 -11.29 3.50 -7.30
N ILE A 131 -11.93 2.37 -7.00
CA ILE A 131 -12.37 2.02 -5.63
C ILE A 131 -11.15 1.85 -4.72
N TRP A 132 -10.16 1.08 -5.17
CA TRP A 132 -8.95 0.82 -4.38
C TRP A 132 -8.15 2.10 -4.12
N LEU A 133 -7.94 2.92 -5.16
CA LEU A 133 -7.19 4.16 -5.05
C LEU A 133 -7.87 5.16 -4.12
N SER A 134 -9.19 5.36 -4.25
CA SER A 134 -9.92 6.32 -3.42
C SER A 134 -9.83 5.97 -1.93
N VAL A 135 -10.02 4.70 -1.57
CA VAL A 135 -9.92 4.24 -0.18
C VAL A 135 -8.49 4.34 0.34
N ASN A 136 -7.48 3.92 -0.45
CA ASN A 136 -6.09 4.03 -0.05
C ASN A 136 -5.69 5.49 0.20
N ILE A 137 -6.07 6.41 -0.69
CA ILE A 137 -5.75 7.84 -0.55
C ILE A 137 -6.37 8.36 0.75
N LEU A 138 -7.65 8.10 1.00
CA LEU A 138 -8.33 8.53 2.22
C LEU A 138 -7.60 8.04 3.48
N ILE A 139 -7.29 6.75 3.54
CA ILE A 139 -6.70 6.13 4.72
C ILE A 139 -5.24 6.58 4.94
N ILE A 140 -4.45 6.72 3.87
CA ILE A 140 -3.08 7.23 3.97
C ILE A 140 -3.09 8.68 4.45
N VAL A 141 -3.98 9.52 3.91
CA VAL A 141 -4.12 10.90 4.38
C VAL A 141 -4.54 10.97 5.85
N LEU A 142 -5.43 10.08 6.27
CA LEU A 142 -5.86 9.99 7.66
C LEU A 142 -4.74 9.51 8.60
N ALA A 143 -3.89 8.60 8.14
CA ALA A 143 -2.71 8.14 8.88
C ALA A 143 -1.56 9.16 8.94
N LEU A 144 -1.60 10.20 8.10
CA LEU A 144 -0.64 11.31 8.11
C LEU A 144 -1.05 12.46 9.04
N HIS A 145 -2.30 12.48 9.52
CA HIS A 145 -2.78 13.45 10.52
C HIS A 145 -2.32 13.06 11.92
#